data_AF-A0A1M6EAD2-F1
#
_entry.id   AF-A0A1M6EAD2-F1
#
_cell.length_a   1.000
_cell.length_b   1.000
_cell.length_c   1.000
_cell.angle_alpha   90.00
_cell.angle_beta   90.00
_cell.angle_gamma   90.00
#
_symmetry.space_group_name_H-M   'P 1'
#
loop_
_entity.id
_entity.type
_entity.pdbx_description
1 polymer ?
#
loop_
_entity_poly.entity_id
_entity_poly.type
_entity_poly.pdbx_seq_one_letter_code
_entity_poly.pdbx_strand_id
1 'polypeptide(L)'
;MYLSNKRAFFAIMAASCLMLGCGKNNNAQPVVMEAVQENTESVEEQTNEEAVDQSEEETSDQCESGTTGQFDYQALGVTKYSYPENFVLEDDLLWAVQILATGSEFNAEYVHGDGWKKEFLNEFIYSMYDGPQYERQINAEGKKMTREQVEYMQYSLTGEYISFQDIDDEIDATQNLYSPMLSYIISDYEYEIDGEDVIVTAEADMSRKGDACEYKYNLKVRLRPDEYSCFNGYNVVSIEKEEVVQLQYDDGNKHEFTWYCSGEYYEDNVINGEFYQSEDTMQYGMFVSLTVTDEQKEYILSNAPADFVVTYDFDENGMSYPITEITPTTITVKKK
;
A
#
# COMPACT_ATOMS: atom_id res chain seq x y z
N MET A 1 -4.75 43.76 -27.78
CA MET A 1 -3.82 43.02 -28.66
C MET A 1 -3.37 41.80 -27.86
N TYR A 2 -3.90 40.62 -28.23
CA TYR A 2 -3.53 39.22 -27.90
C TYR A 2 -3.09 38.86 -26.46
N LEU A 3 -3.87 38.10 -25.67
CA LEU A 3 -4.02 36.61 -25.65
C LEU A 3 -2.69 35.90 -25.31
N SER A 4 -2.56 34.94 -24.40
CA SER A 4 -3.46 33.85 -23.99
C SER A 4 -2.86 33.15 -22.74
N ASN A 5 -3.63 32.98 -21.68
CA ASN A 5 -3.35 32.05 -20.58
C ASN A 5 -3.77 30.64 -21.01
N LYS A 6 -2.83 29.70 -21.14
CA LYS A 6 -3.13 28.28 -21.31
C LYS A 6 -3.33 27.64 -19.92
N ARG A 7 -4.57 27.27 -19.62
CA ARG A 7 -4.89 26.29 -18.56
C ARG A 7 -4.61 24.90 -19.13
N ALA A 8 -3.76 24.13 -18.46
CA ALA A 8 -3.58 22.71 -18.74
C ALA A 8 -4.72 21.95 -18.05
N PHE A 9 -5.45 21.17 -18.84
CA PHE A 9 -6.38 20.15 -18.39
C PHE A 9 -5.59 18.97 -17.82
N PHE A 10 -5.87 18.57 -16.58
CA PHE A 10 -5.55 17.22 -16.12
C PHE A 10 -6.82 16.38 -16.22
N ALA A 11 -6.78 15.38 -17.09
CA ALA A 11 -7.79 14.33 -17.16
C ALA A 11 -7.26 13.15 -16.33
N ILE A 12 -7.98 12.77 -15.28
CA ILE A 12 -7.72 11.54 -14.53
C ILE A 12 -8.90 10.62 -14.82
N MET A 13 -8.63 9.52 -15.53
CA MET A 13 -9.58 8.42 -15.71
C MET A 13 -9.59 7.60 -14.42
N ALA A 14 -10.72 7.57 -13.71
CA ALA A 14 -11.01 6.58 -12.70
C ALA A 14 -11.54 5.32 -13.39
N ALA A 15 -10.78 4.23 -13.33
CA ALA A 15 -11.26 2.91 -13.72
C ALA A 15 -11.74 2.19 -12.45
N SER A 16 -13.05 2.15 -12.26
CA SER A 16 -13.71 1.37 -11.21
C SER A 16 -13.97 -0.05 -11.71
N CYS A 17 -13.39 -1.05 -11.03
CA CYS A 17 -13.84 -2.44 -11.12
C CYS A 17 -14.26 -2.91 -9.73
N LEU A 18 -15.55 -2.75 -9.45
CA LEU A 18 -16.28 -3.46 -8.39
C LEU A 18 -16.42 -4.94 -8.78
N MET A 19 -15.98 -5.86 -7.93
CA MET A 19 -16.48 -7.23 -7.92
C MET A 19 -16.94 -7.57 -6.51
N LEU A 20 -18.26 -7.46 -6.32
CA LEU A 20 -19.00 -7.97 -5.18
C LEU A 20 -18.89 -9.49 -5.13
N GLY A 21 -18.63 -10.01 -3.93
CA GLY A 21 -18.73 -11.43 -3.61
C GLY A 21 -20.18 -11.95 -3.62
N CYS A 22 -20.29 -13.27 -3.72
CA CYS A 22 -21.47 -14.01 -3.30
C CYS A 22 -21.02 -15.10 -2.34
N GLY A 23 -21.35 -14.93 -1.06
CA GLY A 23 -21.18 -15.96 -0.04
C GLY A 23 -22.14 -17.13 -0.23
N LYS A 24 -21.73 -18.29 0.31
CA LYS A 24 -22.64 -19.35 0.76
C LYS A 24 -21.98 -20.10 1.92
N ASN A 25 -22.53 -19.89 3.11
CA ASN A 25 -22.39 -20.78 4.25
C ASN A 25 -22.93 -22.17 3.90
N ASN A 26 -22.24 -23.22 4.34
CA ASN A 26 -22.89 -24.45 4.81
C ASN A 26 -22.04 -25.12 5.88
N ASN A 27 -22.71 -25.33 7.00
CA ASN A 27 -22.29 -26.06 8.18
C ASN A 27 -22.41 -27.57 7.91
N ALA A 28 -21.35 -28.35 8.14
CA ALA A 28 -21.44 -29.79 8.37
C ALA A 28 -20.22 -30.29 9.15
N GLN A 29 -20.51 -30.89 10.30
CA GLN A 29 -19.62 -31.48 11.29
C GLN A 29 -19.01 -32.84 10.83
N PRO A 30 -18.08 -33.44 11.61
CA PRO A 30 -16.91 -34.18 11.11
C PRO A 30 -17.16 -35.69 10.94
N VAL A 31 -16.29 -36.32 10.14
CA VAL A 31 -16.15 -37.78 10.11
C VAL A 31 -14.71 -38.15 10.46
N VAL A 32 -14.59 -38.92 11.54
CA VAL A 32 -13.40 -39.64 12.00
C VAL A 32 -13.39 -41.03 11.35
N MET A 33 -12.22 -41.68 11.36
CA MET A 33 -11.88 -43.09 11.08
C MET A 33 -11.17 -43.29 9.73
N GLU A 34 -10.11 -44.06 9.59
CA GLU A 34 -9.27 -44.84 10.52
C GLU A 34 -7.99 -45.20 9.75
N ALA A 35 -6.94 -45.53 10.49
CA ALA A 35 -5.68 -46.04 9.96
C ALA A 35 -5.83 -47.42 9.30
N VAL A 36 -5.07 -47.67 8.23
CA VAL A 36 -4.61 -49.02 7.87
C VAL A 36 -3.14 -48.94 7.48
N GLN A 37 -2.35 -49.70 8.23
CA GLN A 37 -0.93 -49.99 8.06
C GLN A 37 -0.78 -51.32 7.29
N GLU A 38 0.46 -51.64 6.92
CA GLU A 38 0.99 -52.94 6.45
C GLU A 38 0.85 -53.24 4.95
N ASN A 39 1.83 -53.82 4.24
CA ASN A 39 3.18 -54.29 4.57
C ASN A 39 3.90 -54.67 3.25
N THR A 40 5.25 -54.75 3.29
CA THR A 40 6.15 -55.62 2.47
C THR A 40 6.15 -55.43 0.93
N GLU A 41 7.25 -55.53 0.20
CA GLU A 41 8.35 -56.49 0.31
C GLU A 41 9.56 -56.03 -0.52
N SER A 42 10.74 -56.40 -0.03
CA SER A 42 12.08 -56.25 -0.59
C SER A 42 12.34 -57.16 -1.79
N VAL A 43 13.14 -56.70 -2.77
CA VAL A 43 14.03 -57.58 -3.57
C VAL A 43 15.34 -56.85 -3.87
N GLU A 44 16.44 -57.46 -3.44
CA GLU A 44 17.83 -57.11 -3.78
C GLU A 44 18.29 -57.78 -5.09
N GLU A 45 19.42 -57.26 -5.58
CA GLU A 45 20.50 -57.92 -6.34
C GLU A 45 20.66 -57.69 -7.86
N GLN A 46 21.69 -56.88 -8.15
CA GLN A 46 22.96 -57.24 -8.81
C GLN A 46 23.25 -56.78 -10.26
N THR A 47 24.41 -56.08 -10.34
CA THR A 47 25.50 -56.12 -11.35
C THR A 47 25.26 -55.58 -12.76
N ASN A 48 26.03 -54.55 -13.17
CA ASN A 48 27.29 -54.71 -13.93
C ASN A 48 27.95 -53.35 -14.25
N GLU A 49 29.28 -53.37 -14.32
CA GLU A 49 30.17 -52.27 -14.72
C GLU A 49 30.27 -52.07 -16.26
N GLU A 50 30.71 -50.84 -16.61
CA GLU A 50 31.36 -50.36 -17.84
C GLU A 50 30.53 -50.16 -19.13
N ALA A 51 30.35 -48.90 -19.56
CA ALA A 51 31.16 -48.27 -20.63
C ALA A 51 30.73 -46.82 -20.90
N VAL A 52 31.73 -45.99 -21.22
CA VAL A 52 31.69 -44.56 -21.56
C VAL A 52 30.86 -44.27 -22.81
N ASP A 53 29.99 -43.25 -22.77
CA ASP A 53 29.75 -42.38 -23.91
C ASP A 53 29.37 -40.97 -23.47
N GLN A 54 29.97 -39.97 -24.10
CA GLN A 54 29.75 -38.55 -23.87
C GLN A 54 28.61 -38.08 -24.77
N SER A 55 27.52 -37.59 -24.20
CA SER A 55 26.59 -36.72 -24.92
C SER A 55 25.90 -35.76 -23.96
N GLU A 56 26.11 -34.47 -24.21
CA GLU A 56 25.45 -33.33 -23.60
C GLU A 56 23.93 -33.41 -23.84
N GLU A 57 23.14 -33.62 -22.79
CA GLU A 57 21.73 -33.27 -22.72
C GLU A 57 21.42 -32.84 -21.28
N GLU A 58 21.47 -31.55 -20.99
CA GLU A 58 20.84 -31.01 -19.77
C GLU A 58 19.39 -30.67 -20.10
N THR A 59 18.49 -31.53 -19.63
CA THR A 59 17.10 -31.18 -19.37
C THR A 59 16.73 -31.54 -17.93
N SER A 60 15.86 -30.66 -17.40
CA SER A 60 14.98 -30.79 -16.24
C SER A 60 15.52 -30.34 -14.88
N ASP A 61 14.90 -29.27 -14.39
CA ASP A 61 14.21 -29.19 -13.09
C ASP A 61 14.79 -30.02 -11.94
N GLN A 62 15.33 -29.30 -10.95
CA GLN A 62 15.06 -29.64 -9.56
C GLN A 62 15.18 -28.41 -8.66
N CYS A 63 14.06 -28.08 -8.02
CA CYS A 63 13.98 -27.25 -6.82
C CYS A 63 14.65 -28.01 -5.67
N GLU A 64 15.72 -27.47 -5.09
CA GLU A 64 16.10 -27.73 -3.70
C GLU A 64 16.66 -26.46 -3.05
N SER A 65 16.28 -26.33 -1.78
CA SER A 65 16.49 -25.25 -0.82
C SER A 65 17.97 -24.87 -0.59
N GLY A 66 18.25 -23.56 -0.61
CA GLY A 66 19.53 -22.96 -0.19
C GLY A 66 19.96 -21.79 -1.07
N THR A 67 19.75 -20.56 -0.59
CA THR A 67 20.06 -19.29 -1.25
C THR A 67 21.54 -19.13 -1.65
N THR A 68 21.88 -19.45 -2.90
CA THR A 68 23.01 -18.89 -3.68
C THR A 68 22.65 -19.01 -5.17
N GLY A 69 22.54 -17.97 -5.99
CA GLY A 69 22.60 -16.53 -5.78
C GLY A 69 21.85 -15.85 -6.92
N GLN A 70 20.78 -15.11 -6.58
CA GLN A 70 20.02 -14.29 -7.51
C GLN A 70 20.82 -13.03 -7.92
N PHE A 71 21.68 -12.57 -7.00
CA PHE A 71 22.50 -11.38 -7.15
C PHE A 71 23.94 -11.64 -6.70
N ASP A 72 24.89 -10.93 -7.30
CA ASP A 72 26.25 -10.82 -6.74
C ASP A 72 26.26 -9.73 -5.66
N TYR A 73 25.89 -10.11 -4.44
CA TYR A 73 25.83 -9.19 -3.29
C TYR A 73 27.17 -8.48 -3.04
N GLN A 74 28.30 -9.13 -3.32
CA GLN A 74 29.60 -8.50 -3.15
C GLN A 74 29.82 -7.38 -4.18
N ALA A 75 29.46 -7.62 -5.44
CA ALA A 75 29.52 -6.60 -6.49
C ALA A 75 28.55 -5.44 -6.23
N LEU A 76 27.39 -5.73 -5.64
CA LEU A 76 26.41 -4.74 -5.21
C LEU A 76 26.81 -3.99 -3.92
N GLY A 77 27.87 -4.41 -3.23
CA GLY A 77 28.30 -3.78 -1.97
C GLY A 77 27.41 -4.11 -0.76
N VAL A 78 26.64 -5.19 -0.84
CA VAL A 78 25.71 -5.65 0.18
C VAL A 78 26.43 -6.57 1.17
N THR A 79 26.24 -6.32 2.46
CA THR A 79 26.79 -7.14 3.54
C THR A 79 25.66 -7.83 4.30
N LYS A 80 25.93 -9.06 4.79
CA LYS A 80 24.99 -9.78 5.64
C LYS A 80 24.57 -8.95 6.85
N TYR A 81 23.28 -8.88 7.10
CA TYR A 81 22.68 -8.29 8.28
C TYR A 81 22.92 -9.19 9.50
N SER A 82 23.18 -8.57 10.65
CA SER A 82 23.42 -9.26 11.92
C SER A 82 22.21 -9.09 12.82
N TYR A 83 21.39 -10.13 12.94
CA TYR A 83 20.17 -10.09 13.73
C TYR A 83 20.46 -9.80 15.21
N PRO A 84 19.78 -8.81 15.82
CA PRO A 84 19.79 -8.62 17.27
C PRO A 84 19.07 -9.76 18.00
N GLU A 85 19.30 -9.89 19.31
CA GLU A 85 18.63 -10.89 20.16
C GLU A 85 17.10 -10.70 20.20
N ASN A 86 16.66 -9.44 20.13
CA ASN A 86 15.25 -9.05 20.09
C ASN A 86 15.01 -8.27 18.80
N PHE A 87 13.89 -8.52 18.13
CA PHE A 87 13.51 -7.80 16.92
C PHE A 87 13.38 -6.29 17.21
N VAL A 88 13.83 -5.49 16.25
CA VAL A 88 13.68 -4.04 16.23
C VAL A 88 13.27 -3.63 14.81
N LEU A 89 12.18 -2.87 14.71
CA LEU A 89 11.79 -2.21 13.46
C LEU A 89 12.71 -1.00 13.22
N GLU A 90 13.85 -1.25 12.59
CA GLU A 90 14.86 -0.23 12.26
C GLU A 90 14.43 0.71 11.13
N ASP A 91 15.12 1.84 10.98
CA ASP A 91 14.70 2.99 10.15
C ASP A 91 14.41 2.65 8.68
N ASP A 92 15.24 1.86 8.00
CA ASP A 92 15.05 1.58 6.57
C ASP A 92 13.85 0.63 6.36
N LEU A 93 13.66 -0.37 7.24
CA LEU A 93 12.49 -1.25 7.22
C LEU A 93 11.21 -0.53 7.65
N LEU A 94 11.28 0.32 8.69
CA LEU A 94 10.19 1.18 9.12
C LEU A 94 9.70 2.07 7.97
N TRP A 95 10.63 2.72 7.28
CA TRP A 95 10.33 3.55 6.12
C TRP A 95 9.64 2.75 5.01
N ALA A 96 10.16 1.56 4.69
CA ALA A 96 9.57 0.70 3.66
C ALA A 96 8.15 0.25 4.01
N VAL A 97 7.92 -0.16 5.26
CA VAL A 97 6.58 -0.53 5.75
C VAL A 97 5.61 0.66 5.66
N GLN A 98 6.03 1.86 6.05
CA GLN A 98 5.18 3.06 5.96
C GLN A 98 4.82 3.43 4.52
N ILE A 99 5.73 3.22 3.55
CA ILE A 99 5.44 3.45 2.13
C ILE A 99 4.49 2.39 1.58
N LEU A 100 4.75 1.10 1.81
CA LEU A 100 3.81 0.04 1.42
C LEU A 100 2.44 0.20 2.10
N ALA A 101 2.42 0.82 3.29
CA ALA A 101 1.19 1.14 3.98
C ALA A 101 0.35 2.22 3.27
N THR A 102 0.88 2.96 2.30
CA THR A 102 0.12 3.97 1.53
C THR A 102 -0.86 3.38 0.52
N GLY A 103 -0.62 2.17 0.00
CA GLY A 103 -1.53 1.49 -0.91
C GLY A 103 -2.73 0.86 -0.19
N SER A 104 -3.47 -0.03 -0.87
CA SER A 104 -4.38 -0.96 -0.20
C SER A 104 -3.61 -2.01 0.61
N GLU A 105 -4.27 -3.07 1.11
CA GLU A 105 -3.57 -4.25 1.64
C GLU A 105 -2.46 -4.70 0.68
N PHE A 106 -1.28 -5.01 1.22
CA PHE A 106 -0.13 -5.49 0.45
C PHE A 106 0.08 -6.99 0.70
N ASN A 107 0.38 -7.73 -0.35
CA ASN A 107 0.97 -9.06 -0.28
C ASN A 107 2.09 -9.17 -1.31
N ALA A 108 3.09 -10.00 -1.04
CA ALA A 108 4.25 -10.12 -1.93
C ALA A 108 3.86 -10.56 -3.36
N GLU A 109 2.78 -11.33 -3.55
CA GLU A 109 2.28 -11.73 -4.87
C GLU A 109 1.80 -10.55 -5.73
N TYR A 110 1.39 -9.44 -5.11
CA TYR A 110 0.97 -8.22 -5.81
C TYR A 110 2.06 -7.67 -6.74
N VAL A 111 3.34 -7.98 -6.48
CA VAL A 111 4.46 -7.52 -7.30
C VAL A 111 4.42 -8.02 -8.74
N HIS A 112 3.70 -9.11 -8.99
CA HIS A 112 3.47 -9.67 -10.32
C HIS A 112 2.30 -9.03 -11.07
N GLY A 113 1.56 -8.13 -10.42
CA GLY A 113 0.44 -7.40 -10.98
C GLY A 113 0.86 -6.28 -11.94
N ASP A 114 -0.10 -5.87 -12.78
CA ASP A 114 0.05 -4.71 -13.65
C ASP A 114 0.16 -3.43 -12.80
N GLY A 115 1.31 -2.75 -12.89
CA GLY A 115 1.52 -1.45 -12.26
C GLY A 115 2.57 -1.43 -11.16
N TRP A 116 2.88 -2.57 -10.52
CA TRP A 116 3.84 -2.62 -9.41
C TRP A 116 5.20 -2.01 -9.77
N LYS A 117 5.79 -2.35 -10.92
CA LYS A 117 7.09 -1.78 -11.34
C LYS A 117 7.08 -0.25 -11.35
N LYS A 118 5.99 0.35 -11.84
CA LYS A 118 5.85 1.80 -11.89
C LYS A 118 5.65 2.39 -10.49
N GLU A 119 4.86 1.72 -9.66
CA GLU A 119 4.65 2.08 -8.26
C GLU A 119 5.96 2.03 -7.47
N PHE A 120 6.68 0.91 -7.54
CA PHE A 120 7.99 0.74 -6.91
C PHE A 120 8.98 1.83 -7.34
N LEU A 121 9.10 2.08 -8.66
CA LEU A 121 9.98 3.16 -9.14
C LEU A 121 9.57 4.52 -8.57
N ASN A 122 8.30 4.87 -8.57
CA ASN A 122 7.83 6.17 -8.06
C ASN A 122 8.04 6.31 -6.54
N GLU A 123 7.63 5.31 -5.77
CA GLU A 123 7.55 5.39 -4.33
C GLU A 123 8.89 5.12 -3.64
N PHE A 124 9.73 4.24 -4.21
CA PHE A 124 10.98 3.79 -3.59
C PHE A 124 12.25 4.32 -4.25
N ILE A 125 12.24 4.58 -5.56
CA ILE A 125 13.46 4.99 -6.28
C ILE A 125 13.45 6.48 -6.63
N TYR A 126 12.29 6.99 -7.02
CA TYR A 126 12.07 8.38 -7.39
C TYR A 126 11.52 9.20 -6.24
N SER A 127 11.39 8.61 -5.05
CA SER A 127 10.83 9.26 -3.88
C SER A 127 11.54 10.58 -3.56
N MET A 128 10.78 11.60 -3.18
CA MET A 128 11.34 12.83 -2.63
C MET A 128 11.84 12.68 -1.18
N TYR A 129 11.55 11.54 -0.53
CA TYR A 129 12.04 11.23 0.80
C TYR A 129 13.45 10.67 0.74
N ASP A 130 14.20 10.81 1.83
CA ASP A 130 15.48 10.14 1.99
C ASP A 130 15.23 8.63 2.09
N GLY A 131 15.35 7.92 0.97
CA GLY A 131 15.17 6.47 0.87
C GLY A 131 16.18 5.66 1.67
N PRO A 132 16.23 4.33 1.55
CA PRO A 132 17.00 3.46 2.47
C PRO A 132 18.50 3.71 2.33
N GLN A 133 19.29 3.28 3.32
CA GLN A 133 20.73 3.56 3.37
C GLN A 133 21.46 3.13 2.09
N TYR A 134 21.08 1.99 1.52
CA TYR A 134 21.65 1.47 0.28
C TYR A 134 21.50 2.46 -0.89
N GLU A 135 20.31 3.03 -1.08
CA GLU A 135 20.04 4.05 -2.10
C GLU A 135 20.82 5.34 -1.83
N ARG A 136 20.83 5.79 -0.56
CA ARG A 136 21.55 7.00 -0.14
C ARG A 136 23.04 6.90 -0.44
N GLN A 137 23.64 5.72 -0.28
CA GLN A 137 25.06 5.48 -0.59
C GLN A 137 25.34 5.61 -2.10
N ILE A 138 24.49 5.02 -2.95
CA ILE A 138 24.61 5.14 -4.42
C ILE A 138 24.50 6.61 -4.84
N ASN A 139 23.49 7.32 -4.34
CA ASN A 139 23.24 8.72 -4.67
C ASN A 139 24.37 9.65 -4.16
N ALA A 140 24.91 9.40 -2.96
CA ALA A 140 26.01 10.18 -2.39
C ALA A 140 27.31 10.07 -3.20
N GLU A 141 27.51 8.96 -3.92
CA GLU A 141 28.63 8.77 -4.84
C GLU A 141 28.42 9.48 -6.19
N GLY A 142 27.28 10.16 -6.37
CA GLY A 142 26.90 10.80 -7.64
C GLY A 142 26.68 9.80 -8.76
N LYS A 143 26.41 8.54 -8.41
CA LYS A 143 26.19 7.44 -9.36
C LYS A 143 24.71 7.33 -9.70
N LYS A 144 24.45 6.89 -10.93
CA LYS A 144 23.13 6.39 -11.33
C LYS A 144 22.94 4.99 -10.78
N MET A 145 21.70 4.61 -10.56
CA MET A 145 21.34 3.28 -10.11
C MET A 145 21.23 2.36 -11.32
N THR A 146 21.92 1.22 -11.31
CA THR A 146 21.82 0.23 -12.38
C THR A 146 20.50 -0.54 -12.29
N ARG A 147 20.04 -1.12 -13.40
CA ARG A 147 18.88 -2.01 -13.39
C ARG A 147 19.00 -3.15 -12.36
N GLU A 148 20.19 -3.73 -12.23
CA GLU A 148 20.44 -4.80 -11.24
C GLU A 148 20.27 -4.30 -9.80
N GLN A 149 20.69 -3.06 -9.50
CA GLN A 149 20.48 -2.45 -8.18
C GLN A 149 18.99 -2.21 -7.90
N VAL A 150 18.21 -1.81 -8.91
CA VAL A 150 16.74 -1.66 -8.80
C VAL A 150 16.07 -3.01 -8.55
N GLU A 151 16.43 -4.03 -9.33
CA GLU A 151 15.93 -5.41 -9.16
C GLU A 151 16.29 -5.96 -7.77
N TYR A 152 17.52 -5.72 -7.30
CA TYR A 152 17.94 -6.10 -5.95
C TYR A 152 17.13 -5.39 -4.86
N MET A 153 16.93 -4.06 -4.96
CA MET A 153 16.15 -3.34 -3.96
C MET A 153 14.71 -3.83 -3.91
N GLN A 154 14.08 -4.10 -5.06
CA GLN A 154 12.73 -4.66 -5.09
C GLN A 154 12.68 -6.07 -4.49
N TYR A 155 13.64 -6.92 -4.81
CA TYR A 155 13.73 -8.27 -4.25
C TYR A 155 13.93 -8.19 -2.74
N SER A 156 14.85 -7.35 -2.29
CA SER A 156 15.10 -7.09 -0.87
C SER A 156 13.86 -6.59 -0.14
N LEU A 157 13.00 -5.80 -0.80
CA LEU A 157 11.74 -5.33 -0.21
C LEU A 157 10.72 -6.45 -0.05
N THR A 158 10.62 -7.37 -1.01
CA THR A 158 9.41 -8.22 -1.18
C THR A 158 9.68 -9.73 -1.10
N GLY A 159 10.94 -10.15 -1.22
CA GLY A 159 11.35 -11.54 -1.32
C GLY A 159 11.11 -12.18 -2.68
N GLU A 160 10.44 -11.47 -3.59
CA GLU A 160 10.06 -11.97 -4.91
C GLU A 160 10.92 -11.33 -5.99
N TYR A 161 11.44 -12.13 -6.92
CA TYR A 161 12.20 -11.58 -8.03
C TYR A 161 11.31 -11.18 -9.20
N ILE A 162 11.45 -9.94 -9.64
CA ILE A 162 10.93 -9.48 -10.93
C ILE A 162 12.03 -8.78 -11.72
N SER A 163 12.04 -8.96 -13.03
CA SER A 163 13.00 -8.25 -13.88
C SER A 163 12.45 -6.92 -14.38
N PHE A 164 13.27 -5.88 -14.38
CA PHE A 164 13.00 -4.54 -14.89
C PHE A 164 13.63 -4.33 -16.29
N GLN A 165 13.55 -5.31 -17.19
CA GLN A 165 14.08 -5.15 -18.57
C GLN A 165 13.45 -3.97 -19.35
N ASP A 166 12.32 -3.44 -18.89
CA ASP A 166 11.58 -2.34 -19.48
C ASP A 166 12.12 -0.94 -19.09
N ILE A 167 13.13 -0.85 -18.22
CA ILE A 167 13.84 0.40 -17.92
C ILE A 167 15.24 0.40 -18.56
N ASP A 168 15.83 1.60 -18.65
CA ASP A 168 17.22 1.79 -19.07
C ASP A 168 18.20 1.06 -18.13
N ASP A 169 19.39 0.70 -18.64
CA ASP A 169 20.41 -0.02 -17.85
C ASP A 169 20.86 0.78 -16.60
N GLU A 170 20.72 2.11 -16.63
CA GLU A 170 20.95 3.02 -15.51
C GLU A 170 19.87 4.09 -15.44
N ILE A 171 19.38 4.37 -14.23
CA ILE A 171 18.41 5.43 -13.96
C ILE A 171 18.98 6.48 -13.01
N ASP A 172 18.60 7.73 -13.24
CA ASP A 172 18.93 8.85 -12.35
C ASP A 172 17.73 9.18 -11.46
N ALA A 173 17.77 8.67 -10.23
CA ALA A 173 16.74 8.86 -9.20
C ALA A 173 16.45 10.35 -8.93
N THR A 174 17.42 11.24 -9.16
CA THR A 174 17.31 12.67 -8.80
C THR A 174 16.54 13.51 -9.82
N GLN A 175 16.34 13.00 -11.05
CA GLN A 175 15.71 13.76 -12.13
C GLN A 175 14.17 13.76 -12.06
N ASN A 176 13.58 12.77 -11.37
CA ASN A 176 12.14 12.55 -11.36
C ASN A 176 11.60 12.46 -9.94
N LEU A 177 11.74 13.52 -9.13
CA LEU A 177 11.24 13.47 -7.74
C LEU A 177 9.72 13.31 -7.69
N TYR A 178 9.27 12.19 -7.12
CA TYR A 178 7.89 11.86 -6.83
C TYR A 178 7.56 12.26 -5.39
N SER A 179 6.54 13.11 -5.24
CA SER A 179 5.96 13.46 -3.93
C SER A 179 4.76 12.55 -3.70
N PRO A 180 4.82 11.58 -2.78
CA PRO A 180 3.65 10.79 -2.44
C PRO A 180 2.55 11.69 -1.88
N MET A 181 1.30 11.29 -2.16
CA MET A 181 0.12 11.99 -1.65
C MET A 181 -0.23 11.58 -0.22
N LEU A 182 0.21 10.40 0.21
CA LEU A 182 -0.09 9.80 1.50
C LEU A 182 1.22 9.56 2.26
N SER A 183 1.16 9.66 3.57
CA SER A 183 2.25 9.28 4.46
C SER A 183 1.68 8.59 5.70
N TYR A 184 2.29 7.49 6.09
CA TYR A 184 2.01 6.82 7.36
C TYR A 184 3.13 7.11 8.34
N ILE A 185 2.75 7.34 9.60
CA ILE A 185 3.68 7.44 10.72
C ILE A 185 3.30 6.35 11.70
N ILE A 186 4.18 5.37 11.88
CA ILE A 186 4.04 4.36 12.93
C ILE A 186 4.58 4.96 14.22
N SER A 187 3.73 5.04 15.24
CA SER A 187 4.06 5.68 16.52
C SER A 187 4.46 4.67 17.60
N ASP A 188 3.88 3.48 17.55
CA ASP A 188 4.18 2.37 18.45
C ASP A 188 3.96 1.02 17.75
N TYR A 189 4.64 -0.01 18.22
CA TYR A 189 4.47 -1.37 17.70
C TYR A 189 4.80 -2.45 18.75
N GLU A 190 4.11 -3.57 18.62
CA GLU A 190 4.45 -4.82 19.27
C GLU A 190 4.83 -5.87 18.21
N TYR A 191 5.54 -6.91 18.61
CA TYR A 191 5.89 -8.00 17.71
C TYR A 191 5.80 -9.37 18.38
N GLU A 192 5.57 -10.38 17.55
CA GLU A 192 5.71 -11.80 17.90
C GLU A 192 6.47 -12.55 16.81
N ILE A 193 7.07 -13.67 17.20
CA ILE A 193 7.76 -14.58 16.26
C ILE A 193 6.81 -15.72 15.92
N ASP A 194 6.48 -15.88 14.64
CA ASP A 194 5.62 -16.92 14.10
C ASP A 194 6.43 -17.82 13.15
N GLY A 195 7.02 -18.88 13.72
CA GLY A 195 7.95 -19.74 12.99
C GLY A 195 9.24 -19.00 12.64
N GLU A 196 9.50 -18.82 11.34
CA GLU A 196 10.63 -18.03 10.83
C GLU A 196 10.26 -16.56 10.59
N ASP A 197 8.97 -16.22 10.55
CA ASP A 197 8.50 -14.87 10.26
C ASP A 197 8.36 -14.04 11.56
N VAL A 198 8.47 -12.72 11.42
CA VAL A 198 8.13 -11.75 12.46
C VAL A 198 6.78 -11.12 12.11
N ILE A 199 5.86 -11.12 13.06
CA ILE A 199 4.57 -10.45 12.94
C ILE A 199 4.63 -9.16 13.76
N VAL A 200 4.52 -8.02 13.10
CA VAL A 200 4.47 -6.70 13.75
C VAL A 200 3.02 -6.22 13.75
N THR A 201 2.52 -5.84 14.92
CA THR A 201 1.24 -5.13 15.06
C THR A 201 1.55 -3.71 15.47
N ALA A 202 1.10 -2.73 14.69
CA ALA A 202 1.49 -1.34 14.85
C ALA A 202 0.29 -0.39 14.78
N GLU A 203 0.34 0.68 15.57
CA GLU A 203 -0.57 1.81 15.44
C GLU A 203 0.04 2.84 14.49
N ALA A 204 -0.72 3.23 13.47
CA ALA A 204 -0.25 4.17 12.46
C ALA A 204 -1.24 5.32 12.25
N ASP A 205 -0.71 6.53 12.18
CA ASP A 205 -1.44 7.71 11.76
C ASP A 205 -1.14 7.96 10.26
N MET A 206 -2.18 7.93 9.43
CA MET A 206 -2.11 8.30 8.03
C MET A 206 -2.45 9.78 7.86
N SER A 207 -1.55 10.52 7.23
CA SER A 207 -1.81 11.86 6.74
C SER A 207 -1.86 11.86 5.21
N ARG A 208 -2.82 12.59 4.65
CA ARG A 208 -2.86 12.89 3.22
C ARG A 208 -2.49 14.35 3.01
N LYS A 209 -1.66 14.62 2.01
CA LYS A 209 -1.25 15.99 1.68
C LYS A 209 -2.48 16.82 1.30
N GLY A 210 -2.79 17.80 2.15
CA GLY A 210 -3.94 18.69 1.99
C GLY A 210 -5.12 18.36 2.89
N ASP A 211 -5.09 17.22 3.59
CA ASP A 211 -6.10 16.90 4.60
C ASP A 211 -5.88 17.72 5.87
N ALA A 212 -6.98 18.09 6.51
CA ALA A 212 -6.98 18.74 7.82
C ALA A 212 -6.99 17.73 8.98
N CYS A 213 -6.97 16.44 8.66
CA CYS A 213 -7.20 15.34 9.58
C CYS A 213 -6.14 14.23 9.43
N GLU A 214 -6.00 13.46 10.50
CA GLU A 214 -5.19 12.24 10.55
C GLU A 214 -6.13 11.05 10.71
N TYR A 215 -5.96 10.04 9.89
CA TYR A 215 -6.72 8.79 9.97
C TYR A 215 -5.90 7.77 10.75
N LYS A 216 -6.55 7.01 11.62
CA LYS A 216 -5.85 6.02 12.44
C LYS A 216 -6.06 4.63 11.88
N TYR A 217 -4.98 3.85 11.85
CA TYR A 217 -5.00 2.46 11.37
C TYR A 217 -4.24 1.56 12.33
N ASN A 218 -4.75 0.34 12.48
CA ASN A 218 -3.99 -0.78 12.99
C ASN A 218 -3.38 -1.51 11.81
N LEU A 219 -2.06 -1.67 11.82
CA LEU A 219 -1.32 -2.42 10.81
C LEU A 219 -0.93 -3.78 11.37
N LYS A 220 -1.05 -4.82 10.55
CA LYS A 220 -0.44 -6.12 10.80
C LYS A 220 0.50 -6.46 9.65
N VAL A 221 1.79 -6.49 9.96
CA VAL A 221 2.87 -6.67 8.99
C VAL A 221 3.53 -8.02 9.22
N ARG A 222 3.63 -8.84 8.18
CA ARG A 222 4.42 -10.08 8.21
C ARG A 222 5.75 -9.84 7.52
N LEU A 223 6.83 -10.12 8.22
CA LEU A 223 8.21 -9.94 7.77
C LEU A 223 8.93 -11.29 7.72
N ARG A 224 9.72 -11.52 6.68
CA ARG A 224 10.55 -12.71 6.55
C ARG A 224 12.04 -12.34 6.64
N PRO A 225 12.85 -13.01 7.48
CA PRO A 225 14.28 -12.79 7.53
C PRO A 225 14.94 -13.08 6.17
N ASP A 226 15.73 -12.11 5.69
CA ASP A 226 16.66 -12.25 4.56
C ASP A 226 17.93 -11.48 4.91
N GLU A 227 19.00 -12.21 5.24
CA GLU A 227 20.25 -11.63 5.70
C GLU A 227 20.90 -10.69 4.68
N TYR A 228 20.49 -10.73 3.40
CA TYR A 228 21.00 -9.84 2.35
C TYR A 228 20.04 -8.70 1.99
N SER A 229 18.93 -8.53 2.71
CA SER A 229 18.02 -7.42 2.46
C SER A 229 18.61 -6.09 2.92
N CYS A 230 18.56 -5.05 2.05
CA CYS A 230 18.84 -3.66 2.41
C CYS A 230 17.77 -3.02 3.30
N PHE A 231 16.66 -3.69 3.59
CA PHE A 231 15.64 -3.25 4.55
C PHE A 231 15.87 -3.92 5.91
N ASN A 232 17.06 -3.65 6.48
CA ASN A 232 17.51 -4.16 7.78
C ASN A 232 17.37 -5.69 7.93
N GLY A 233 17.65 -6.45 6.85
CA GLY A 233 17.66 -7.92 6.91
C GLY A 233 16.29 -8.60 6.85
N TYR A 234 15.24 -7.92 6.37
CA TYR A 234 13.91 -8.50 6.21
C TYR A 234 13.29 -8.18 4.85
N ASN A 235 12.46 -9.08 4.34
CA ASN A 235 11.49 -8.79 3.28
C ASN A 235 10.10 -8.59 3.91
N VAL A 236 9.26 -7.77 3.28
CA VAL A 236 7.85 -7.58 3.64
C VAL A 236 7.01 -8.60 2.87
N VAL A 237 6.37 -9.52 3.58
CA VAL A 237 5.51 -10.57 3.01
C VAL A 237 4.08 -10.06 2.82
N SER A 238 3.55 -9.34 3.81
CA SER A 238 2.21 -8.75 3.73
C SER A 238 2.02 -7.59 4.70
N ILE A 239 1.09 -6.69 4.36
CA ILE A 239 0.57 -5.63 5.23
C ILE A 239 -0.96 -5.67 5.15
N GLU A 240 -1.59 -5.99 6.27
CA GLU A 240 -3.03 -5.84 6.49
C GLU A 240 -3.30 -4.53 7.23
N LYS A 241 -4.44 -3.91 6.96
CA LYS A 241 -4.81 -2.59 7.50
C LYS A 241 -6.25 -2.62 7.98
N GLU A 242 -6.47 -2.16 9.20
CA GLU A 242 -7.79 -1.96 9.76
C GLU A 242 -7.95 -0.50 10.17
N GLU A 243 -8.94 0.19 9.62
CA GLU A 243 -9.24 1.57 10.02
C GLU A 243 -9.77 1.60 11.45
N VAL A 244 -9.15 2.41 12.30
CA VAL A 244 -9.61 2.66 13.66
C VAL A 244 -10.65 3.78 13.59
N VAL A 245 -11.91 3.37 13.44
CA VAL A 245 -13.04 4.30 13.44
C VAL A 245 -13.20 4.92 14.83
N GLN A 246 -12.88 6.19 14.95
CA GLN A 246 -13.23 6.98 16.13
C GLN A 246 -14.63 7.54 15.94
N LEU A 247 -15.51 7.26 16.88
CA LEU A 247 -16.84 7.86 16.90
C LEU A 247 -16.82 9.11 17.78
N GLN A 248 -17.27 10.23 17.22
CA GLN A 248 -17.71 11.37 18.01
C GLN A 248 -19.22 11.33 18.16
N TYR A 249 -19.72 11.74 19.32
CA TYR A 249 -21.13 11.73 19.65
C TYR A 249 -21.69 13.15 19.67
N ASP A 250 -22.99 13.27 19.42
CA ASP A 250 -23.78 14.51 19.47
C ASP A 250 -23.31 15.50 20.54
N ASP A 251 -22.94 16.69 20.08
CA ASP A 251 -22.58 17.82 20.93
C ASP A 251 -23.75 18.81 21.13
N GLY A 252 -24.92 18.47 20.59
CA GLY A 252 -26.17 19.23 20.60
C GLY A 252 -26.17 20.44 19.66
N ASN A 253 -25.15 20.60 18.81
CA ASN A 253 -24.95 21.80 18.00
C ASN A 253 -25.13 21.52 16.51
N LYS A 254 -25.49 22.59 15.79
CA LYS A 254 -25.42 22.63 14.33
C LYS A 254 -24.01 23.00 13.93
N HIS A 255 -23.48 22.29 12.94
CA HIS A 255 -22.17 22.56 12.37
C HIS A 255 -22.29 23.01 10.93
N GLU A 256 -21.30 23.77 10.49
CA GLU A 256 -21.27 24.40 9.17
C GLU A 256 -19.87 24.39 8.58
N PHE A 257 -19.78 24.02 7.30
CA PHE A 257 -18.54 24.09 6.55
C PHE A 257 -18.77 24.58 5.11
N THR A 258 -17.70 25.10 4.52
CA THR A 258 -17.65 25.39 3.09
C THR A 258 -17.18 24.14 2.34
N TRP A 259 -17.91 23.79 1.28
CA TRP A 259 -17.72 22.60 0.48
C TRP A 259 -17.76 22.97 -1.00
N TYR A 260 -16.70 22.66 -1.74
CA TYR A 260 -16.64 22.87 -3.18
C TYR A 260 -17.17 21.66 -3.93
N CYS A 261 -18.11 21.89 -4.85
CA CYS A 261 -18.63 20.84 -5.71
C CYS A 261 -18.41 21.20 -7.18
N SER A 262 -17.78 20.29 -7.93
CA SER A 262 -17.60 20.43 -9.38
C SER A 262 -18.86 20.12 -10.18
N GLY A 263 -19.78 19.32 -9.60
CA GLY A 263 -20.98 18.79 -10.26
C GLY A 263 -20.73 17.51 -11.08
N GLU A 264 -19.51 16.96 -11.06
CA GLU A 264 -19.13 15.82 -11.91
C GLU A 264 -19.19 14.47 -11.17
N TYR A 265 -19.06 14.46 -9.84
CA TYR A 265 -18.90 13.24 -9.05
C TYR A 265 -20.11 13.00 -8.14
N TYR A 266 -21.10 12.28 -8.65
CA TYR A 266 -22.27 11.87 -7.88
C TYR A 266 -22.79 10.51 -8.34
N GLU A 267 -23.35 9.75 -7.41
CA GLU A 267 -24.04 8.49 -7.66
C GLU A 267 -25.33 8.48 -6.84
N ASP A 268 -26.46 8.23 -7.51
CA ASP A 268 -27.79 8.32 -6.90
C ASP A 268 -27.98 9.61 -6.09
N ASN A 269 -28.15 9.50 -4.78
CA ASN A 269 -28.40 10.62 -3.87
C ASN A 269 -27.16 11.05 -3.09
N VAL A 270 -25.98 10.57 -3.49
CA VAL A 270 -24.70 10.92 -2.87
C VAL A 270 -23.92 11.81 -3.83
N ILE A 271 -23.51 12.98 -3.37
CA ILE A 271 -22.67 13.92 -4.13
C ILE A 271 -21.35 14.10 -3.40
N ASN A 272 -20.25 13.91 -4.13
CA ASN A 272 -18.90 14.11 -3.61
C ASN A 272 -18.39 15.51 -3.94
N GLY A 273 -17.64 16.08 -3.01
CA GLY A 273 -17.00 17.37 -3.18
C GLY A 273 -15.90 17.57 -2.15
N GLU A 274 -15.16 18.66 -2.31
CA GLU A 274 -13.98 18.97 -1.53
C GLU A 274 -14.35 19.83 -0.32
N PHE A 275 -13.92 19.41 0.87
CA PHE A 275 -13.93 20.30 2.04
C PHE A 275 -12.99 21.48 1.78
N TYR A 276 -13.44 22.68 2.14
CA TYR A 276 -12.65 23.90 1.98
C TYR A 276 -12.23 24.52 3.31
N GLN A 277 -13.19 24.80 4.20
CA GLN A 277 -12.93 25.37 5.52
C GLN A 277 -14.18 25.26 6.42
N SER A 278 -13.99 25.24 7.73
CA SER A 278 -15.03 25.44 8.75
C SER A 278 -14.55 26.47 9.78
N GLU A 279 -15.48 27.01 10.58
CA GLU A 279 -15.14 27.83 11.77
C GLU A 279 -15.18 27.00 13.06
N ASP A 280 -15.65 25.75 12.99
CA ASP A 280 -15.73 24.82 14.10
C ASP A 280 -14.37 24.11 14.34
N THR A 281 -14.33 23.25 15.35
CA THR A 281 -13.16 22.43 15.68
C THR A 281 -13.29 20.99 15.16
N MET A 282 -14.25 20.74 14.25
CA MET A 282 -14.45 19.42 13.69
C MET A 282 -13.35 19.13 12.65
N GLN A 283 -12.97 17.86 12.52
CA GLN A 283 -12.08 17.43 11.43
C GLN A 283 -12.91 16.81 10.33
N TYR A 284 -12.64 17.27 9.12
CA TYR A 284 -13.30 16.82 7.91
C TYR A 284 -12.25 16.17 7.00
N GLY A 285 -12.64 15.11 6.31
CA GLY A 285 -11.83 14.57 5.22
C GLY A 285 -11.71 15.59 4.08
N MET A 286 -10.66 15.49 3.26
CA MET A 286 -10.51 16.36 2.08
C MET A 286 -11.73 16.25 1.15
N PHE A 287 -12.31 15.06 1.04
CA PHE A 287 -13.58 14.84 0.35
C PHE A 287 -14.65 14.49 1.37
N VAL A 288 -15.79 15.17 1.26
CA VAL A 288 -16.98 14.90 2.07
C VAL A 288 -18.13 14.56 1.13
N SER A 289 -18.73 13.39 1.34
CA SER A 289 -19.89 12.90 0.61
C SER A 289 -21.16 13.39 1.29
N LEU A 290 -22.05 14.01 0.51
CA LEU A 290 -23.35 14.47 1.00
C LEU A 290 -24.44 13.53 0.52
N THR A 291 -25.16 12.90 1.47
CA THR A 291 -26.40 12.16 1.18
C THR A 291 -27.56 13.16 1.17
N VAL A 292 -28.06 13.48 -0.02
CA VAL A 292 -29.01 14.57 -0.25
C VAL A 292 -30.37 14.09 -0.75
N THR A 293 -31.38 14.95 -0.61
CA THR A 293 -32.67 14.78 -1.29
C THR A 293 -32.58 15.11 -2.78
N ASP A 294 -33.56 14.67 -3.58
CA ASP A 294 -33.65 15.00 -5.01
C ASP A 294 -33.64 16.52 -5.27
N GLU A 295 -34.34 17.30 -4.42
CA GLU A 295 -34.41 18.76 -4.53
C GLU A 295 -33.05 19.40 -4.23
N GLN A 296 -32.36 18.96 -3.18
CA GLN A 296 -31.01 19.42 -2.87
C GLN A 296 -30.01 19.04 -3.97
N LYS A 297 -30.13 17.84 -4.54
CA LYS A 297 -29.31 17.38 -5.67
C LYS A 297 -29.51 18.29 -6.89
N GLU A 298 -30.75 18.53 -7.31
CA GLU A 298 -31.05 19.42 -8.44
C GLU A 298 -30.51 20.84 -8.19
N TYR A 299 -30.65 21.34 -6.97
CA TYR A 299 -30.11 22.64 -6.57
C TYR A 299 -28.58 22.69 -6.68
N ILE A 300 -27.86 21.71 -6.13
CA ILE A 300 -26.39 21.66 -6.20
C ILE A 300 -25.93 21.60 -7.66
N LEU A 301 -26.45 20.65 -8.44
CA LEU A 301 -26.01 20.42 -9.82
C LEU A 301 -26.32 21.61 -10.73
N SER A 302 -27.40 22.35 -10.47
CA SER A 302 -27.74 23.56 -11.24
C SER A 302 -26.87 24.77 -10.92
N ASN A 303 -26.18 24.76 -9.77
CA ASN A 303 -25.31 25.84 -9.32
C ASN A 303 -23.82 25.48 -9.38
N ALA A 304 -23.47 24.21 -9.54
CA ALA A 304 -22.10 23.76 -9.72
C ALA A 304 -21.51 24.25 -11.08
N PRO A 305 -20.19 24.46 -11.17
CA PRO A 305 -19.20 24.36 -10.09
C PRO A 305 -19.25 25.59 -9.16
N ALA A 306 -19.35 25.37 -7.86
CA ALA A 306 -19.44 26.44 -6.86
C ALA A 306 -19.02 25.97 -5.46
N ASP A 307 -18.74 26.97 -4.61
CA ASP A 307 -18.62 26.77 -3.16
C ASP A 307 -20.01 26.82 -2.54
N PHE A 308 -20.33 25.83 -1.71
CA PHE A 308 -21.56 25.74 -0.96
C PHE A 308 -21.25 25.84 0.53
N VAL A 309 -22.19 26.43 1.27
CA VAL A 309 -22.25 26.36 2.72
C VAL A 309 -23.19 25.20 3.06
N VAL A 310 -22.66 24.22 3.76
CA VAL A 310 -23.36 22.99 4.16
C VAL A 310 -23.57 23.04 5.67
N THR A 311 -24.82 22.90 6.11
CA THR A 311 -25.18 22.86 7.52
C THR A 311 -25.79 21.52 7.85
N TYR A 312 -25.40 20.92 8.97
CA TYR A 312 -25.91 19.63 9.43
C TYR A 312 -26.09 19.64 10.95
N ASP A 313 -26.94 18.73 11.43
CA ASP A 313 -27.05 18.42 12.85
C ASP A 313 -26.06 17.29 13.15
N PHE A 314 -25.28 17.43 14.23
CA PHE A 314 -24.42 16.33 14.68
C PHE A 314 -25.30 15.24 15.30
N ASP A 315 -25.31 14.03 14.74
CA ASP A 315 -26.30 13.05 15.15
C ASP A 315 -25.94 12.31 16.45
N GLU A 316 -26.97 11.78 17.13
CA GLU A 316 -26.84 10.99 18.35
C GLU A 316 -26.34 9.56 18.12
N ASN A 317 -26.29 9.11 16.86
CA ASN A 317 -25.86 7.76 16.50
C ASN A 317 -24.34 7.64 16.37
N GLY A 318 -23.64 8.78 16.44
CA GLY A 318 -22.20 8.88 16.40
C GLY A 318 -21.72 8.95 14.96
N MET A 319 -20.92 9.98 14.65
CA MET A 319 -20.28 10.13 13.35
C MET A 319 -18.82 9.70 13.42
N SER A 320 -18.37 9.05 12.35
CA SER A 320 -16.97 8.69 12.17
C SER A 320 -16.10 9.94 12.10
N TYR A 321 -14.90 9.82 12.63
CA TYR A 321 -13.89 10.86 12.62
C TYR A 321 -12.65 10.37 11.85
N PRO A 322 -12.17 11.13 10.84
CA PRO A 322 -12.71 12.41 10.38
C PRO A 322 -14.08 12.29 9.69
N ILE A 323 -14.82 13.39 9.65
CA ILE A 323 -16.16 13.43 9.05
C ILE A 323 -15.99 13.39 7.53
N THR A 324 -16.44 12.30 6.92
CA THR A 324 -16.38 12.04 5.47
C THR A 324 -17.75 11.88 4.83
N GLU A 325 -18.81 11.63 5.62
CA GLU A 325 -20.17 11.46 5.15
C GLU A 325 -21.14 12.29 5.99
N ILE A 326 -22.03 13.05 5.34
CA ILE A 326 -22.98 13.93 6.00
C ILE A 326 -24.34 13.86 5.32
N THR A 327 -25.42 13.86 6.11
CA THR A 327 -26.77 14.18 5.63
C THR A 327 -27.08 15.65 5.97
N PRO A 328 -27.05 16.58 4.99
CA PRO A 328 -27.16 17.99 5.29
C PRO A 328 -28.60 18.42 5.54
N THR A 329 -28.78 19.30 6.52
CA THR A 329 -30.06 19.96 6.81
C THR A 329 -30.31 21.10 5.83
N THR A 330 -29.28 21.88 5.49
CA THR A 330 -29.37 22.96 4.51
C THR A 330 -28.10 23.06 3.67
N ILE A 331 -28.27 23.48 2.41
CA ILE A 331 -27.19 23.68 1.45
C ILE A 331 -27.47 24.98 0.71
N THR A 332 -26.52 25.91 0.70
CA THR A 332 -26.68 27.19 0.00
C THR A 332 -25.40 27.60 -0.72
N VAL A 333 -25.51 28.23 -1.89
CA VAL A 333 -24.32 28.77 -2.59
C VAL A 333 -23.66 29.86 -1.75
N LYS A 334 -22.35 29.74 -1.52
CA LYS A 334 -21.54 30.75 -0.81
C LYS A 334 -21.48 32.03 -1.65
N LYS A 335 -21.97 33.13 -1.09
CA LYS A 335 -21.88 34.45 -1.74
C LYS A 335 -20.44 34.96 -1.60
N LYS A 336 -19.87 35.43 -2.71
CA LYS A 336 -18.52 36.02 -2.76
C LYS A 336 -18.43 37.34 -2.02
#